data_AF-A0A9X2NLA1-F1
#
_entry.id   AF-A0A9X2NLA1-F1
#
_cell.length_a   1.000
_cell.length_b   1.000
_cell.length_c   1.000
_cell.angle_alpha   90.00
_cell.angle_beta   90.00
_cell.angle_gamma   90.00
#
_symmetry.space_group_name_H-M   'P 1'
#
loop_
_entity.id
_entity.type
_entity.pdbx_description
1 polymer ?
#
loop_
_entity_poly.entity_id
_entity_poly.type
_entity_poly.pdbx_seq_one_letter_code
_entity_poly.pdbx_strand_id
1 'polypeptide(L)'
;MTRLARLAAVALVLAATLSACGDEPPARDAFVAKLKSDPRTEGTPDPAVQCIADWYVAYATEEERDAFLNGQVVPAAGGEQARAAMVDCLKSAAEPR
;
A
#
# COMPACT_ATOMS: atom_id res chain seq x y z
N MET A 1 46.80 4.03 -18.34
CA MET A 1 45.93 3.05 -17.63
C MET A 1 45.03 3.75 -16.60
N THR A 2 44.32 4.83 -16.97
CA THR A 2 43.68 5.74 -16.00
C THR A 2 42.23 6.12 -16.32
N ARG A 3 41.69 5.69 -17.47
CA ARG A 3 40.29 5.99 -17.88
C ARG A 3 39.28 4.95 -17.39
N LEU A 4 39.69 3.69 -17.26
CA LEU A 4 38.84 2.59 -16.79
C LEU A 4 38.52 2.70 -15.28
N ALA A 5 39.46 3.21 -14.48
CA ALA A 5 39.27 3.41 -13.04
C ALA A 5 38.19 4.47 -12.71
N ARG A 6 38.01 5.48 -13.57
CA ARG A 6 36.99 6.52 -13.36
C ARG A 6 35.57 6.04 -13.65
N LEU A 7 35.40 5.11 -14.59
CA LEU A 7 34.09 4.55 -14.92
C LEU A 7 33.61 3.55 -13.84
N ALA A 8 34.53 2.79 -13.25
CA ALA A 8 34.22 1.87 -12.17
C ALA A 8 33.75 2.59 -10.89
N ALA A 9 34.32 3.76 -10.58
CA ALA A 9 33.92 4.55 -9.41
C ALA A 9 32.51 5.16 -9.55
N VAL A 10 32.13 5.61 -10.76
CA VAL A 10 30.79 6.17 -11.01
C VAL A 10 29.71 5.09 -10.95
N ALA A 11 29.99 3.89 -11.47
CA ALA A 11 29.06 2.76 -11.40
C ALA A 11 28.81 2.30 -9.95
N LEU A 12 29.83 2.35 -9.09
CA LEU A 12 29.69 1.99 -7.67
C LEU A 12 28.89 3.03 -6.87
N VAL A 13 28.97 4.32 -7.22
CA VAL A 13 28.18 5.38 -6.58
C VAL A 13 26.71 5.33 -7.01
N LEU A 14 26.41 5.01 -8.28
CA LEU A 14 25.02 4.82 -8.72
C LEU A 14 24.37 3.54 -8.14
N ALA A 15 25.15 2.51 -7.85
CA ALA A 15 24.64 1.29 -7.20
C ALA A 15 24.33 1.51 -5.71
N ALA A 16 25.05 2.41 -5.03
CA ALA A 16 24.86 2.71 -3.61
C ALA A 16 23.64 3.62 -3.32
N THR A 17 23.08 4.31 -4.33
CA THR A 17 21.86 5.12 -4.15
C THR A 17 20.56 4.32 -4.23
N LEU A 18 20.61 3.04 -4.60
CA LEU A 18 19.42 2.16 -4.66
C LEU A 18 19.17 1.38 -3.37
N SER A 19 20.13 1.37 -2.43
CA SER A 19 20.01 0.67 -1.14
C SER A 19 19.51 1.56 0.01
N ALA A 20 18.98 2.75 -0.30
CA ALA A 20 18.36 3.66 0.66
C ALA A 20 16.83 3.78 0.50
N CYS A 21 16.22 2.88 -0.27
CA CYS A 21 14.81 2.55 -0.07
C CYS A 21 14.73 1.74 1.22
N GLY A 22 14.72 2.43 2.37
CA GLY A 22 14.20 1.80 3.57
C GLY A 22 12.80 1.32 3.26
N ASP A 23 12.48 0.10 3.68
CA ASP A 23 11.12 -0.44 3.75
C ASP A 23 10.30 0.45 4.70
N GLU A 24 9.96 1.65 4.24
CA GLU A 24 8.96 2.48 4.89
C GLU A 24 7.62 1.83 4.56
N PRO A 25 6.80 1.48 5.58
CA PRO A 25 5.52 0.85 5.33
C PRO A 25 4.71 1.69 4.34
N PRO A 26 4.00 1.04 3.40
CA PRO A 26 3.32 1.74 2.33
C PRO A 26 2.37 2.80 2.89
N ALA A 27 2.48 4.01 2.36
CA ALA A 27 1.62 5.11 2.76
C ALA A 27 0.16 4.82 2.43
N ARG A 28 -0.75 5.35 3.26
CA ARG A 28 -2.21 5.29 3.06
C ARG A 28 -2.66 5.59 1.63
N ASP A 29 -2.02 6.56 0.99
CA ASP A 29 -2.35 7.01 -0.36
C ASP A 29 -2.10 5.92 -1.42
N ALA A 30 -1.16 5.00 -1.19
CA ALA A 30 -0.94 3.86 -2.06
C ALA A 30 -2.18 2.93 -2.09
N PHE A 31 -2.82 2.71 -0.94
CA PHE A 31 -4.04 1.91 -0.85
C PHE A 31 -5.22 2.62 -1.52
N VAL A 32 -5.36 3.93 -1.31
CA VAL A 32 -6.39 4.74 -1.99
C VAL A 32 -6.23 4.65 -3.50
N ALA A 33 -5.00 4.86 -4.01
CA ALA A 33 -4.71 4.77 -5.43
C ALA A 33 -5.02 3.36 -5.97
N LYS A 34 -4.61 2.32 -5.25
CA LYS A 34 -4.90 0.93 -5.62
C LYS A 34 -6.40 0.68 -5.73
N LEU A 35 -7.17 1.00 -4.69
CA LEU A 35 -8.63 0.82 -4.63
C LEU A 35 -9.35 1.60 -5.74
N LYS A 36 -8.88 2.80 -6.10
CA LYS A 36 -9.48 3.57 -7.20
C LYS A 36 -9.13 3.01 -8.58
N SER A 37 -7.97 2.37 -8.72
CA SER A 37 -7.50 1.79 -9.99
C SER A 37 -7.94 0.34 -10.22
N ASP A 38 -8.36 -0.37 -9.17
CA ASP A 38 -8.72 -1.78 -9.24
C ASP A 38 -10.15 -1.96 -9.79
N PRO A 39 -10.34 -2.70 -10.90
CA PRO A 39 -11.66 -2.92 -11.48
C PRO A 39 -12.67 -3.57 -10.52
N ARG A 40 -12.21 -4.29 -9.50
CA ARG A 40 -13.07 -4.96 -8.51
C ARG A 40 -13.73 -3.98 -7.54
N THR A 41 -13.14 -2.81 -7.38
CA THR A 41 -13.61 -1.74 -6.49
C THR A 41 -14.04 -0.50 -7.28
N GLU A 42 -14.21 -0.63 -8.60
CA GLU A 42 -14.75 0.41 -9.45
C GLU A 42 -16.15 0.85 -8.96
N GLY A 43 -16.38 2.16 -8.89
CA GLY A 43 -17.63 2.72 -8.39
C GLY A 43 -17.80 2.71 -6.87
N THR A 44 -16.80 2.23 -6.11
CA THR A 44 -16.81 2.36 -4.65
C THR A 44 -16.83 3.85 -4.27
N PRO A 45 -17.77 4.31 -3.43
CA PRO A 45 -17.83 5.71 -2.99
C PRO A 45 -16.53 6.13 -2.30
N ASP A 46 -16.10 7.37 -2.53
CA ASP A 46 -14.86 7.91 -1.95
C ASP A 46 -14.76 7.70 -0.43
N PRO A 47 -15.81 7.94 0.39
CA PRO A 47 -15.74 7.67 1.83
C PRO A 47 -15.43 6.20 2.16
N ALA A 48 -15.95 5.25 1.39
CA ALA A 48 -15.68 3.83 1.57
C ALA A 48 -14.25 3.47 1.12
N VAL A 49 -13.74 4.09 0.06
CA VAL A 49 -12.32 3.94 -0.35
C VAL A 49 -11.39 4.42 0.76
N GLN A 50 -11.67 5.60 1.33
CA GLN A 50 -10.87 6.15 2.43
C GLN A 50 -10.88 5.21 3.63
N CYS A 51 -12.07 4.73 4.01
CA CYS A 51 -12.27 3.78 5.09
C CYS A 51 -11.45 2.49 4.92
N ILE A 52 -11.50 1.87 3.75
CA ILE A 52 -10.76 0.62 3.48
C ILE A 52 -9.26 0.87 3.49
N ALA A 53 -8.79 2.02 2.98
CA ALA A 53 -7.37 2.38 3.02
C ALA A 53 -6.87 2.55 4.46
N ASP A 54 -7.62 3.26 5.31
CA ASP A 54 -7.31 3.41 6.74
C ASP A 54 -7.26 2.06 7.46
N TRP A 55 -8.17 1.15 7.09
CA TRP A 55 -8.21 -0.17 7.66
C TRP A 55 -6.97 -1.02 7.31
N TYR A 56 -6.48 -0.98 6.07
CA TYR A 56 -5.25 -1.68 5.69
C TYR A 56 -4.04 -1.18 6.47
N VAL A 57 -3.94 0.14 6.68
CA VAL A 57 -2.84 0.73 7.45
C VAL A 57 -2.89 0.27 8.91
N ALA A 58 -4.10 0.17 9.49
CA ALA A 58 -4.28 -0.12 10.91
C ALA A 58 -4.24 -1.62 11.27
N TYR A 59 -4.72 -2.51 10.39
CA TYR A 59 -5.00 -3.90 10.76
C TYR A 59 -4.28 -4.95 9.92
N ALA A 60 -3.82 -4.61 8.71
CA ALA A 60 -3.15 -5.57 7.85
C ALA A 60 -1.68 -5.73 8.22
N THR A 61 -1.19 -6.96 8.16
CA THR A 61 0.24 -7.27 8.24
C THR A 61 0.97 -6.68 7.03
N GLU A 62 2.28 -6.54 7.14
CA GLU A 62 3.12 -6.05 6.06
C GLU A 62 3.00 -6.91 4.79
N GLU A 63 2.99 -8.24 4.95
CA GLU A 63 2.78 -9.18 3.86
C GLU A 63 1.41 -9.02 3.17
N GLU A 64 0.34 -8.81 3.95
CA GLU A 64 -1.00 -8.57 3.39
C GLU A 64 -1.10 -7.22 2.67
N ARG A 65 -0.44 -6.18 3.19
CA ARG A 65 -0.37 -4.88 2.54
C ARG A 65 0.33 -4.97 1.19
N ASP A 66 1.48 -5.64 1.14
CA ASP A 66 2.24 -5.81 -0.09
C ASP A 66 1.49 -6.69 -1.08
N ALA A 67 0.90 -7.80 -0.64
CA ALA A 67 0.10 -8.68 -1.49
C ALA A 67 -1.07 -7.91 -2.13
N PHE A 68 -1.80 -7.11 -1.34
CA PHE A 68 -2.90 -6.28 -1.85
C PHE A 68 -2.42 -5.25 -2.89
N LEU A 69 -1.34 -4.51 -2.60
CA LEU A 69 -0.80 -3.50 -3.53
C LEU A 69 -0.34 -4.14 -4.86
N ASN A 70 0.23 -5.34 -4.78
CA ASN A 70 0.60 -6.16 -5.95
C ASN A 70 -0.60 -6.82 -6.66
N GLY A 71 -1.84 -6.58 -6.21
CA GLY A 71 -3.06 -7.06 -6.85
C GLY A 71 -3.42 -8.50 -6.52
N GLN A 72 -2.78 -9.11 -5.53
CA GLN A 72 -3.14 -10.43 -5.06
C GLN A 72 -4.46 -10.38 -4.27
N VAL A 73 -5.16 -11.51 -4.23
CA VAL A 73 -6.33 -11.66 -3.36
C VAL A 73 -5.81 -12.00 -1.97
N VAL A 74 -5.99 -11.07 -1.04
CA VAL A 74 -5.72 -11.31 0.37
C VAL A 74 -7.00 -11.74 1.07
N PRO A 75 -6.98 -12.77 1.93
CA PRO A 75 -8.08 -12.97 2.87
C PRO A 75 -8.23 -11.70 3.70
N ALA A 76 -9.46 -11.40 4.14
CA ALA A 76 -9.72 -10.20 4.93
C ALA A 76 -8.73 -10.15 6.11
N ALA A 77 -7.75 -9.26 5.97
CA ALA A 77 -6.65 -9.04 6.87
C ALA A 77 -7.14 -8.76 8.30
N GLY A 78 -6.37 -9.19 9.29
CA GLY A 78 -6.73 -9.02 10.69
C GLY A 78 -7.94 -9.87 11.14
N GLY A 79 -7.89 -10.28 12.41
CA GLY A 79 -8.89 -11.17 13.01
C GLY A 79 -10.29 -10.55 13.16
N GLU A 80 -11.09 -11.12 14.05
CA GLU A 80 -12.49 -10.71 14.25
C GLU A 80 -12.66 -9.22 14.55
N GLN A 81 -11.74 -8.63 15.32
CA GLN A 81 -11.72 -7.20 15.62
C GLN A 81 -11.54 -6.34 14.37
N ALA A 82 -10.64 -6.72 13.45
CA ALA A 82 -10.42 -5.98 12.22
C ALA A 82 -11.68 -6.03 11.33
N ARG A 83 -12.35 -7.18 11.27
CA ARG A 83 -13.62 -7.31 10.54
C ARG A 83 -14.71 -6.40 11.11
N ALA A 84 -14.85 -6.36 12.43
CA ALA A 84 -15.79 -5.46 13.09
C ALA A 84 -15.49 -3.99 12.75
N ALA A 85 -14.22 -3.57 12.85
CA ALA A 85 -13.79 -2.22 12.52
C ALA A 85 -14.08 -1.85 11.05
N MET A 86 -13.89 -2.78 10.10
CA MET A 86 -14.23 -2.55 8.70
C MET A 86 -15.74 -2.34 8.53
N VAL A 87 -16.55 -3.21 9.12
CA VAL A 87 -18.01 -3.11 9.01
C VAL A 87 -18.52 -1.79 9.57
N ASP A 88 -18.02 -1.36 10.73
CA ASP A 88 -18.45 -0.10 11.34
C ASP A 88 -18.03 1.11 10.50
N CYS A 89 -16.80 1.08 9.99
CA CYS A 89 -16.30 2.13 9.12
C CYS A 89 -17.10 2.23 7.80
N LEU A 90 -17.50 1.10 7.20
CA LEU A 90 -18.33 1.08 6.00
C LEU A 90 -19.77 1.55 6.27
N LYS A 91 -20.34 1.23 7.44
CA LYS A 91 -21.66 1.77 7.82
C LYS A 91 -21.64 3.28 7.89
N SER A 92 -20.64 3.87 8.56
CA SER A 92 -20.49 5.33 8.62
C SER A 92 -20.24 5.97 7.27
N ALA A 93 -19.60 5.26 6.33
CA ALA A 93 -19.41 5.73 4.96
C ALA A 93 -20.70 5.66 4.10
N ALA A 94 -21.67 4.82 4.47
CA ALA A 94 -22.93 4.62 3.75
C ALA A 94 -24.07 5.53 4.24
N GLU A 95 -23.93 6.13 5.43
CA GLU A 95 -24.92 7.08 5.94
C GLU A 95 -24.77 8.44 5.23
N PRO A 96 -25.80 8.91 4.51
CA PRO A 96 -25.79 10.27 3.97
C PRO A 96 -25.82 11.25 5.15
N ARG A 97 -24.80 12.10 5.26
CA ARG A 97 -24.86 13.28 6.13
C ARG A 97 -25.95 14.24 5.66
#